data_AF-A0A8H7T0A9-F1
#
_entry.id   AF-A0A8H7T0A9-F1
#
_cell.length_a   1.000
_cell.length_b   1.000
_cell.length_c   1.000
_cell.angle_alpha   90.00
_cell.angle_beta   90.00
_cell.angle_gamma   90.00
#
_symmetry.space_group_name_H-M   'P 1'
#
loop_
_entity.id
_entity.type
_entity.pdbx_description
1 polymer ?
#
loop_
_entity_poly.entity_id
_entity_poly.type
_entity_poly.pdbx_seq_one_letter_code
_entity_poly.pdbx_strand_id
1 'polypeptide(L)'
;MLNALQPTNTEIATAFSKGDGDHDDGLSLGETAEALEKLCGKSVDEKDIEEAAGRVGVEFEGREIDVDEFKIVVQKLEEDGKL
;
A
#
# COMPACT_ATOMS: atom_id res chain seq x y z
N MET A 1 -25.86 -6.41 0.54
CA MET A 1 -24.64 -5.94 -0.13
C MET A 1 -23.61 -5.75 0.96
N LEU A 2 -22.52 -6.53 0.97
CA LEU A 2 -21.47 -6.34 1.96
C LEU A 2 -20.75 -5.03 1.60
N ASN A 3 -20.88 -4.01 2.44
CA ASN A 3 -19.93 -2.91 2.48
C ASN A 3 -18.61 -3.52 2.93
N ALA A 4 -17.65 -3.73 2.02
CA ALA A 4 -16.26 -3.69 2.42
C ALA A 4 -16.03 -2.26 2.93
N LEU A 5 -15.78 -2.11 4.23
CA LEU A 5 -15.40 -0.82 4.80
C LEU A 5 -14.02 -0.50 4.23
N GLN A 6 -13.93 0.56 3.41
CA GLN A 6 -12.63 1.08 3.00
C GLN A 6 -11.79 1.38 4.26
N PRO A 7 -10.50 1.02 4.28
CA PRO A 7 -9.65 1.30 5.42
C PRO A 7 -9.61 2.81 5.66
N THR A 8 -9.76 3.19 6.92
CA THR A 8 -9.68 4.58 7.36
C THR A 8 -8.25 5.11 7.19
N ASN A 9 -8.09 6.44 7.08
CA ASN A 9 -6.77 7.06 7.05
C ASN A 9 -5.88 6.67 8.26
N THR A 10 -6.50 6.39 9.42
CA THR A 10 -5.79 5.92 10.62
C THR A 10 -5.28 4.49 10.45
N GLU A 11 -6.08 3.59 9.85
CA GLU A 11 -5.67 2.22 9.56
C GLU A 11 -4.55 2.20 8.52
N ILE A 12 -4.65 3.02 7.47
CA ILE A 12 -3.60 3.14 6.45
C ILE A 12 -2.30 3.66 7.06
N ALA A 13 -2.35 4.73 7.86
CA ALA A 13 -1.16 5.27 8.52
C ALA A 13 -0.54 4.27 9.52
N THR A 14 -1.38 3.48 10.20
CA THR A 14 -0.90 2.41 11.10
C THR A 14 -0.24 1.29 10.32
N ALA A 15 -0.79 0.89 9.17
CA ALA A 15 -0.21 -0.11 8.31
C ALA A 15 1.12 0.36 7.73
N PHE A 16 1.20 1.61 7.26
CA PHE A 16 2.43 2.26 6.80
C PHE A 16 3.52 2.18 7.87
N SER A 17 3.25 2.70 9.07
CA SER A 17 4.22 2.69 10.18
C SER A 17 4.65 1.29 10.63
N LYS A 18 3.81 0.26 10.42
CA LYS A 18 4.20 -1.12 10.71
C LYS A 18 4.94 -1.80 9.56
N GLY A 19 4.77 -1.30 8.33
CA GLY A 19 5.46 -1.77 7.13
C GLY A 19 6.87 -1.24 7.02
N ASP A 20 7.09 0.00 7.44
CA ASP A 20 8.37 0.70 7.52
C ASP A 20 9.28 0.01 8.54
N GLY A 21 10.07 -0.94 8.05
CA GLY A 21 10.83 -1.89 8.85
C GLY A 21 12.22 -1.38 9.23
N ASP A 22 12.77 -0.48 8.43
CA ASP A 22 14.06 0.15 8.67
C ASP A 22 13.98 1.56 9.28
N HIS A 23 12.75 2.10 9.43
CA HIS A 23 12.44 3.37 10.08
C HIS A 23 13.03 4.58 9.35
N ASP A 24 12.95 4.57 8.02
CA ASP A 24 13.45 5.63 7.16
C ASP A 24 12.37 6.63 6.69
N ASP A 25 11.15 6.50 7.24
CA ASP A 25 9.95 7.28 6.91
C ASP A 25 9.40 7.00 5.48
N GLY A 26 9.80 5.88 4.86
CA GLY A 26 9.36 5.40 3.56
C GLY A 26 8.90 3.94 3.57
N LEU A 27 8.37 3.49 2.43
CA LEU A 27 8.20 2.07 2.13
C LEU A 27 8.85 1.73 0.79
N SER A 28 9.77 0.76 0.82
CA SER A 28 10.16 0.03 -0.38
C SER A 28 8.99 -0.82 -0.92
N LEU A 29 9.17 -1.45 -2.08
CA LEU A 29 8.14 -2.33 -2.65
C LEU A 29 7.79 -3.51 -1.71
N GLY A 30 8.82 -4.12 -1.12
CA GLY A 30 8.64 -5.23 -0.17
C GLY A 30 7.92 -4.80 1.10
N GLU A 31 8.31 -3.64 1.66
CA GLU A 31 7.64 -3.07 2.84
C GLU A 31 6.21 -2.63 2.55
N THR A 32 5.94 -2.18 1.32
CA THR A 32 4.58 -1.91 0.85
C THR A 32 3.74 -3.18 0.83
N ALA A 33 4.28 -4.30 0.35
CA ALA A 33 3.59 -5.59 0.39
C ALA A 33 3.30 -6.04 1.83
N GLU A 34 4.25 -5.86 2.74
CA GLU A 34 4.04 -6.13 4.17
C GLU A 34 2.98 -5.21 4.81
N ALA A 35 3.01 -3.92 4.49
CA ALA A 35 2.03 -2.94 4.97
C ALA A 35 0.62 -3.33 4.51
N LEU A 36 0.47 -3.72 3.25
CA LEU A 36 -0.80 -4.21 2.69
C LEU A 36 -1.27 -5.50 3.35
N GLU A 37 -0.38 -6.45 3.63
CA GLU A 37 -0.76 -7.67 4.36
C GLU A 37 -1.29 -7.34 5.76
N LYS A 38 -0.62 -6.42 6.46
CA LYS A 38 -1.05 -5.95 7.79
C LYS A 38 -2.36 -5.16 7.74
N LEU A 39 -2.64 -4.45 6.65
CA LEU A 39 -3.87 -3.69 6.43
C LEU A 39 -5.06 -4.60 6.09
N CYS A 40 -4.86 -5.53 5.16
CA CYS A 40 -5.94 -6.28 4.50
C CYS A 40 -6.09 -7.72 5.04
N GLY A 41 -5.11 -8.20 5.81
CA GLY A 41 -5.06 -9.58 6.30
C GLY A 41 -4.75 -10.62 5.21
N LYS A 42 -4.30 -10.19 4.02
CA LYS A 42 -3.92 -11.05 2.90
C LYS A 42 -2.70 -10.48 2.19
N SER A 43 -1.81 -11.34 1.71
CA SER A 43 -0.67 -10.92 0.91
C SER A 43 -1.16 -10.38 -0.45
N VAL A 44 -0.50 -9.32 -0.92
CA VAL A 44 -0.72 -8.72 -2.24
C VAL A 44 0.55 -8.92 -3.05
N ASP A 45 0.44 -9.42 -4.27
CA ASP A 45 1.60 -9.64 -5.14
C ASP A 45 2.29 -8.31 -5.46
N GLU A 46 3.62 -8.25 -5.30
CA GLU A 46 4.43 -7.06 -5.59
C GLU A 46 4.20 -6.52 -7.00
N LYS A 47 3.99 -7.42 -7.97
CA LYS A 47 3.67 -7.02 -9.36
C LYS A 47 2.35 -6.26 -9.46
N ASP A 48 1.31 -6.67 -8.71
CA ASP A 48 0.03 -5.95 -8.70
C ASP A 48 0.20 -4.58 -8.03
N ILE A 49 1.06 -4.48 -7.02
CA ILE A 49 1.41 -3.21 -6.35
C ILE A 49 2.13 -2.27 -7.33
N GLU A 50 3.17 -2.74 -8.02
CA GLU A 50 3.88 -1.95 -9.03
C GLU A 50 2.97 -1.51 -10.18
N GLU A 51 2.11 -2.41 -10.69
CA GLU A 51 1.15 -2.06 -11.73
C GLU A 51 0.14 -1.00 -11.27
N ALA A 52 -0.35 -1.09 -10.03
CA ALA A 52 -1.25 -0.09 -9.45
C ALA A 52 -0.54 1.25 -9.24
N ALA A 53 0.67 1.24 -8.66
CA ALA A 53 1.51 2.41 -8.44
C ALA A 53 1.81 3.14 -9.76
N GLY A 54 2.23 2.41 -10.80
CA GLY A 54 2.50 3.01 -12.11
C GLY A 54 1.26 3.67 -12.74
N ARG A 55 0.05 3.14 -12.51
CA ARG A 55 -1.21 3.75 -13.01
C ARG A 55 -1.54 5.07 -12.33
N VAL A 56 -1.01 5.33 -11.14
CA VAL A 56 -1.21 6.57 -10.37
C VAL A 56 0.02 7.49 -10.35
N GLY A 57 1.07 7.14 -11.09
CA GLY A 57 2.30 7.94 -11.18
C GLY A 57 3.22 7.79 -9.97
N VAL A 58 3.11 6.69 -9.23
CA VAL A 58 4.01 6.31 -8.13
C VAL A 58 4.99 5.26 -8.66
N GLU A 59 6.28 5.42 -8.36
CA GLU A 59 7.35 4.54 -8.86
C GLU A 59 8.22 4.06 -7.70
N PHE A 60 8.60 2.78 -7.71
CA PHE A 60 9.50 2.14 -6.73
C PHE A 60 10.95 2.04 -7.21
N GLU A 61 11.28 2.52 -8.42
CA GLU A 61 12.61 2.38 -9.02
C GLU A 61 13.68 3.18 -8.27
N GLY A 62 14.24 2.58 -7.21
CA GLY A 62 15.32 3.16 -6.42
C GLY A 62 14.88 4.24 -5.42
N ARG A 63 13.59 4.25 -5.05
CA ARG A 63 13.05 5.12 -4.01
C ARG A 63 11.98 4.41 -3.16
N GLU A 64 11.83 4.82 -1.91
CA GLU A 64 10.63 4.54 -1.14
C GLU A 64 9.46 5.45 -1.54
N ILE A 65 8.25 5.00 -1.22
CA ILE A 65 7.02 5.79 -1.28
C ILE A 65 6.67 6.34 0.11
N ASP A 66 6.07 7.53 0.16
CA ASP A 66 5.59 8.11 1.40
C ASP A 66 4.16 7.65 1.77
N VAL A 67 3.67 8.10 2.92
CA VAL A 67 2.33 7.71 3.42
C VAL A 67 1.18 8.20 2.52
N ASP A 68 1.35 9.28 1.77
CA ASP A 68 0.34 9.80 0.87
C ASP A 68 0.32 9.02 -0.44
N GLU A 69 1.49 8.67 -0.97
CA GLU A 69 1.66 7.77 -2.10
C GLU A 69 1.12 6.37 -1.78
N PHE A 70 1.39 5.85 -0.57
CA PHE A 70 0.82 4.59 -0.11
C PHE A 70 -0.71 4.61 -0.08
N LYS A 71 -1.34 5.69 0.38
CA LYS A 71 -2.82 5.84 0.33
C LYS A 71 -3.36 5.76 -1.09
N ILE A 72 -2.69 6.41 -2.03
CA ILE A 72 -3.10 6.42 -3.44
C ILE A 72 -2.98 5.01 -4.03
N VAL A 73 -1.90 4.28 -3.73
CA VAL A 73 -1.70 2.89 -4.15
C VAL A 73 -2.78 1.97 -3.55
N VAL A 74 -3.07 2.10 -2.25
CA VAL A 74 -4.16 1.36 -1.58
C VAL A 74 -5.48 1.59 -2.29
N GLN A 75 -5.86 2.86 -2.52
CA GLN A 75 -7.10 3.19 -3.22
C GLN A 75 -7.13 2.58 -4.63
N LYS A 76 -6.03 2.64 -5.36
CA LYS A 76 -5.94 2.08 -6.71
C LYS A 76 -6.12 0.55 -6.71
N LEU A 77 -5.54 -0.15 -5.74
CA LEU A 77 -5.70 -1.59 -5.58
C LEU A 77 -7.13 -1.98 -5.19
N GLU A 78 -7.82 -1.17 -4.38
CA GLU A 78 -9.26 -1.37 -4.11
C GLU A 78 -10.10 -1.21 -5.38
N GLU A 79 -9.86 -0.15 -6.16
CA GLU A 79 -10.56 0.10 -7.43
C GLU A 79 -10.35 -1.03 -8.44
N ASP A 80 -9.15 -1.64 -8.44
CA ASP A 80 -8.80 -2.76 -9.31
C ASP A 80 -9.28 -4.13 -8.76
N GLY A 81 -9.93 -4.16 -7.58
CA GLY A 81 -10.43 -5.38 -6.94
C GLY A 81 -9.33 -6.31 -6.43
N LYS A 82 -8.17 -5.75 -6.11
CA LYS A 82 -6.97 -6.46 -5.63
C LYS A 82 -6.89 -6.50 -4.10
N LEU A 83 -7.57 -5.59 -3.39
CA LEU A 83 -7.73 -5.63 -1.93
C LEU A 83 -9.03 -6.29 -1.47
#